data_AF-A0A7K0Z9Y5-F1
#
_entry.id   AF-A0A7K0Z9Y5-F1
#
_cell.length_a   1.000
_cell.length_b   1.000
_cell.length_c   1.000
_cell.angle_alpha   90.00
_cell.angle_beta   90.00
_cell.angle_gamma   90.00
#
_symmetry.space_group_name_H-M   'P 1'
#
loop_
_entity.id
_entity.type
_entity.pdbx_description
1 polymer ?
#
loop_
_entity_poly.entity_id
_entity_poly.type
_entity_poly.pdbx_seq_one_letter_code
_entity_poly.pdbx_strand_id
1 'polypeptide(L)' 'MPWCEPCAKYFAPSTLTDAGNCPDCGIAIEVASIHGRVTPDTLDLKKLAGIDGEKVPWHFKLLVGLLCLYLGWRIVQLFA' A
#
# COMPACT_ATOMS: atom_id res chain seq x y z
N MET A 1 3.60 15.66 -1.24
CA MET A 1 4.81 16.50 -1.09
C MET A 1 4.37 17.80 -0.42
N PRO A 2 4.66 18.03 0.89
CA PRO A 2 4.11 19.19 1.60
C PRO A 2 4.67 20.51 1.06
N TRP A 3 3.75 21.32 0.58
CA TRP A 3 4.00 22.61 -0.05
C TRP A 3 3.44 23.72 0.83
N CYS A 4 4.20 24.79 0.96
CA CYS A 4 3.78 25.97 1.69
C CYS A 4 3.46 27.10 0.71
N GLU A 5 2.17 27.42 0.52
CA GLU A 5 1.69 28.54 -0.31
C GLU A 5 2.40 29.88 -0.01
N PRO A 6 2.47 30.36 1.26
CA PRO A 6 3.03 31.68 1.56
C PRO A 6 4.54 31.75 1.34
N CYS A 7 5.28 30.65 1.51
CA CYS A 7 6.73 30.62 1.30
C CYS A 7 7.11 30.16 -0.12
N ALA A 8 6.14 29.75 -0.94
CA ALA A 8 6.31 29.15 -2.26
C ALA A 8 7.45 28.10 -2.31
N LYS A 9 7.50 27.24 -1.28
CA LYS A 9 8.62 26.31 -1.06
C LYS A 9 8.13 24.94 -0.62
N TYR A 10 8.85 23.92 -1.11
CA TYR A 10 8.71 22.53 -0.70
C TYR A 10 9.50 22.25 0.58
N PHE A 11 8.88 21.55 1.53
CA PHE A 11 9.52 21.11 2.77
C PHE A 11 9.51 19.57 2.88
N ALA A 12 10.56 19.00 3.46
CA ALA A 12 10.57 17.59 3.81
C ALA A 12 9.89 17.39 5.18
N PRO A 13 9.22 16.25 5.46
CA PRO A 13 8.57 16.00 6.75
C PRO A 13 9.50 16.14 7.96
N SER A 14 10.79 15.84 7.80
CA SER A 14 11.83 16.00 8.84
C SER A 14 12.23 17.46 9.12
N THR A 15 11.76 18.41 8.30
CA THR A 15 12.08 19.84 8.41
C THR A 15 10.91 20.68 8.93
N LEU A 16 9.77 20.04 9.22
CA LEU A 16 8.62 20.67 9.86
C LEU A 16 8.83 20.73 11.37
N THR A 17 8.12 21.64 12.03
CA THR A 17 8.09 21.68 13.50
C THR A 17 7.38 20.44 14.06
N ASP A 18 7.53 20.17 15.37
CA ASP A 18 6.88 19.02 16.03
C ASP A 18 5.35 19.00 15.88
N ALA A 19 4.74 20.15 15.60
CA ALA A 19 3.31 20.31 15.35
C ALA A 19 2.91 20.14 13.87
N GLY A 20 3.88 19.96 12.96
CA GLY A 20 3.65 19.84 11.52
C GLY A 20 3.55 21.18 10.78
N ASN A 21 3.94 22.29 11.42
CA ASN A 21 3.87 23.63 10.84
C ASN A 21 5.15 23.97 10.06
N CYS A 22 5.02 24.90 9.11
CA CYS A 22 6.17 25.51 8.45
C CYS A 22 7.02 26.28 9.47
N PRO A 23 8.33 26.04 9.58
CA PRO A 23 9.19 26.77 10.52
C PRO A 23 9.39 28.25 10.15
N ASP A 24 9.10 28.62 8.90
CA ASP A 24 9.36 29.96 8.36
C ASP A 24 8.15 30.91 8.54
N CYS A 25 6.93 30.41 8.28
CA CYS A 25 5.70 31.21 8.37
C CYS A 25 4.75 30.76 9.50
N GLY A 26 5.03 29.64 10.18
CA GLY A 26 4.22 29.10 11.29
C GLY A 26 2.88 28.49 10.89
N ILE A 27 2.52 28.48 9.60
CA ILE A 27 1.23 27.97 9.12
C ILE A 27 1.23 26.44 9.10
N ALA A 28 0.10 25.84 9.48
CA ALA A 28 -0.14 24.41 9.36
C ALA A 28 -0.21 24.04 7.88
N ILE A 29 0.79 23.32 7.40
CA ILE A 29 0.79 22.79 6.04
C ILE A 29 -0.08 21.54 6.08
N GLU A 30 -0.99 21.39 5.12
CA GLU A 30 -1.69 20.13 4.88
C GLU A 30 -0.66 19.09 4.40
N VAL A 31 0.08 18.53 5.34
CA VAL A 31 0.80 17.30 5.14
C VAL A 31 -0.29 16.27 4.86
N ALA A 32 -0.30 15.71 3.65
CA ALA A 32 -0.94 14.43 3.40
C ALA A 32 -0.20 13.38 4.23
N SER A 33 -0.36 13.42 5.55
CA SER A 33 0.10 12.43 6.50
C SER A 33 -0.86 11.27 6.35
N ILE A 34 -0.57 10.39 5.39
CA ILE A 34 -1.19 9.06 5.35
C ILE A 34 -0.89 8.33 6.69
N HIS A 35 0.14 8.75 7.44
CA HIS A 35 0.48 8.22 8.75
C HIS A 35 0.92 9.32 9.73
N GLY A 36 0.20 9.46 10.86
CA GLY A 36 0.80 9.99 12.10
C GLY A 36 1.93 9.09 12.60
N ARG A 37 2.60 9.45 13.71
CA ARG A 37 3.74 8.70 14.28
C ARG A 37 3.57 7.18 14.12
N VAL A 38 4.44 6.58 13.32
CA VAL A 38 4.52 5.15 13.06
C VAL A 38 5.01 4.45 14.32
N THR A 39 4.08 4.00 15.14
CA THR A 39 4.33 3.06 16.23
C THR A 39 3.97 1.64 15.77
N PRO A 40 4.60 0.58 16.31
CA PRO A 40 4.31 -0.80 15.94
C PRO A 40 2.80 -1.15 16.02
N ASP A 41 2.09 -0.49 16.93
CA ASP A 41 0.65 -0.69 17.16
C ASP A 41 -0.26 0.03 16.15
N THR A 42 0.26 0.96 15.35
CA THR A 42 -0.52 1.74 14.36
C THR A 42 -0.28 1.29 12.91
N LEU A 43 0.65 0.36 12.69
CA LEU A 43 0.99 -0.18 11.39
C LEU A 43 0.63 -1.66 11.31
N ASP A 44 -0.62 -1.91 10.96
CA ASP A 44 -1.12 -3.25 10.71
C ASP A 44 -0.64 -3.73 9.33
N LEU A 45 0.56 -4.31 9.31
CA LEU A 45 1.21 -4.86 8.11
C LEU A 45 0.28 -5.81 7.34
N LYS A 46 -0.61 -6.50 8.05
CA LYS A 46 -1.57 -7.46 7.49
C LYS A 46 -2.63 -6.77 6.62
N LYS A 47 -3.10 -5.60 7.04
CA LYS A 47 -4.03 -4.75 6.27
C LYS A 47 -3.35 -4.17 5.03
N LEU A 48 -2.13 -3.67 5.19
CA LEU A 48 -1.35 -3.09 4.08
C LEU A 48 -0.95 -4.13 3.04
N ALA A 49 -0.66 -5.36 3.48
CA ALA A 49 -0.38 -6.48 2.60
C ALA A 49 -1.62 -6.96 1.82
N GLY A 50 -2.79 -6.33 2.00
CA GLY A 50 -3.99 -6.64 1.24
C GLY A 50 -4.49 -8.07 1.46
N ILE A 51 -4.11 -8.70 2.58
CA ILE A 51 -4.61 -10.03 3.00
C ILE A 51 -5.99 -9.88 3.66
N ASP A 52 -6.65 -8.75 3.45
CA ASP A 52 -8.02 -8.47 3.85
C ASP A 52 -8.98 -9.17 2.89
N GLY A 53 -8.93 -10.50 2.85
CA GLY A 53 -10.04 -11.36 2.44
C GLY A 53 -10.73 -11.05 1.11
N GLU A 54 -10.11 -10.31 0.20
CA GLU A 54 -10.65 -10.02 -1.12
C GLU A 54 -10.74 -11.36 -1.85
N LYS A 55 -11.96 -11.89 -1.88
CA LYS A 55 -12.26 -13.24 -2.35
C LYS A 55 -11.61 -13.41 -3.71
N VAL A 56 -10.69 -14.38 -3.81
CA VAL A 56 -10.07 -14.78 -5.07
C VAL A 56 -11.17 -14.81 -6.15
N PRO A 57 -11.04 -14.01 -7.23
CA PRO A 57 -12.11 -13.85 -8.21
C PRO A 57 -12.58 -15.22 -8.70
N TRP A 58 -13.89 -15.42 -8.87
CA TRP A 58 -14.44 -16.74 -9.21
C TRP A 58 -13.80 -17.33 -10.47
N HIS A 59 -13.56 -16.48 -11.47
CA HIS A 59 -12.82 -16.82 -12.69
C HIS A 59 -11.40 -17.35 -12.41
N PHE A 60 -10.70 -16.84 -11.39
CA PHE A 60 -9.33 -17.26 -11.07
C PHE A 60 -9.29 -18.73 -10.64
N LYS A 61 -10.28 -19.16 -9.84
CA LYS A 61 -10.43 -20.57 -9.46
C LYS A 61 -10.70 -21.47 -10.68
N LEU A 62 -11.48 -21.00 -11.66
CA LEU A 62 -11.71 -21.74 -12.91
C LEU A 62 -10.42 -21.91 -13.71
N LEU A 63 -9.64 -20.85 -13.90
CA LEU A 63 -8.35 -20.94 -14.62
C LEU A 63 -7.42 -21.95 -13.97
N VAL A 64 -7.30 -21.92 -12.64
CA VAL A 64 -6.47 -22.89 -11.88
C VAL A 64 -6.99 -24.31 -12.05
N GLY A 65 -8.30 -24.54 -11.99
CA GLY A 65 -8.89 -25.86 -12.19
C GLY A 65 -8.61 -26.44 -13.59
N LEU A 66 -8.76 -25.62 -14.63
CA LEU A 66 -8.52 -26.01 -16.02
C LEU A 66 -7.03 -26.30 -16.27
N LEU A 67 -6.15 -25.49 -15.66
CA LEU A 67 -4.71 -25.71 -15.68
C LEU A 67 -4.32 -27.05 -15.03
N CYS A 68 -4.85 -27.35 -13.85
CA CYS A 68 -4.58 -28.63 -13.16
C CYS A 68 -5.10 -29.82 -13.96
N LEU A 69 -6.29 -29.72 -14.57
CA LEU A 69 -6.84 -30.76 -15.44
C LEU A 69 -5.93 -31.02 -16.65
N TYR A 70 -5.49 -29.96 -17.33
CA TYR A 70 -4.61 -30.06 -18.50
C TYR A 70 -3.25 -30.68 -18.13
N LEU A 71 -2.64 -30.21 -17.04
CA LEU A 71 -1.36 -30.76 -16.56
C LEU A 71 -1.50 -32.21 -16.13
N GLY A 72 -2.58 -32.57 -15.43
CA GLY A 72 -2.88 -33.96 -15.07
C GLY A 72 -3.04 -34.85 -16.30
N TRP A 73 -3.81 -34.41 -17.29
CA TRP A 73 -3.94 -35.11 -18.58
C TRP A 73 -2.60 -35.24 -19.30
N ARG A 74 -1.81 -34.17 -19.33
CA ARG A 74 -0.49 -34.13 -19.96
C ARG A 74 0.48 -35.10 -19.31
N ILE A 75 0.43 -35.23 -17.98
CA ILE A 75 1.22 -36.20 -17.23
C ILE A 75 0.81 -37.63 -17.59
N VAL A 76 -0.49 -37.93 -17.61
CA VAL A 76 -0.98 -39.26 -18.04
C VAL A 76 -0.53 -39.57 -19.47
N GLN A 77 -0.65 -38.61 -20.40
CA GLN A 77 -0.19 -38.75 -21.78
C GLN A 77 1.33 -38.96 -21.90
N LEU A 78 2.11 -38.52 -20.90
CA LEU A 78 3.56 -38.68 -20.91
C LEU A 78 3.98 -40.09 -20.50
N PHE A 79 3.14 -40.78 -19.73
CA PHE A 79 3.41 -42.11 -19.16
C PHE A 79 2.56 -43.24 -19.78
N ALA A 80 1.53 -42.91 -20.56
CA ALA A 80 0.69 -43.85 -21.32
C ALA A 80 1.08 -43.83 -22.80
#